data_AF-A0A381TSF1-F1
#
_entry.id   AF-A0A381TSF1-F1
#
_cell.length_a   1.000
_cell.length_b   1.000
_cell.length_c   1.000
_cell.angle_alpha   90.00
_cell.angle_beta   90.00
_cell.angle_gamma   90.00
#
_symmetry.space_group_name_H-M   'P 1'
#
loop_
_entity.id
_entity.type
_entity.pdbx_description
1 polymer ?
#
loop_
_entity_poly.entity_id
_entity_poly.type
_entity_poly.pdbx_seq_one_letter_code
_entity_poly.pdbx_strand_id
1 'polypeptide(L)'
;MEDRYACVIGPNGYCIFTGRPHETGLKQGTDEVLDRDGGFLYSVNEAVAASSSGEILKATGRPAFDGDDLMESSQDGMTDDEKAFHKVMAIMFPIRNALMYDIATVTQSEWDELVNDLAERAIKETTYTDGVTPRDNYYGRQGVFGLAKNPEGKDIHHEVMRFLEEAGLYLLCHVTSDEFNQILKDTHPEGHDPCEDARIITKIPF
;
A
#
# COMPACT_ATOMS: atom_id res chain seq x y z
N MET A 1 -2.60 -22.25 6.41
CA MET A 1 -1.80 -21.02 6.51
C MET A 1 -2.57 -20.16 7.48
N GLU A 2 -2.03 -19.90 8.68
CA GLU A 2 -2.70 -19.03 9.65
C GLU A 2 -2.90 -17.65 9.01
N ASP A 3 -4.11 -17.10 9.16
CA ASP A 3 -4.40 -15.75 8.74
C ASP A 3 -3.57 -14.78 9.60
N ARG A 4 -2.53 -14.20 9.01
CA ARG A 4 -1.57 -13.34 9.72
C ARG A 4 -2.12 -11.95 10.00
N TYR A 5 -3.26 -11.59 9.42
CA TYR A 5 -3.85 -10.25 9.54
C TYR A 5 -5.31 -10.30 9.99
N ALA A 6 -5.65 -11.15 10.95
CA ALA A 6 -6.99 -11.19 11.51
C ALA A 6 -7.43 -9.79 12.00
N CYS A 7 -8.64 -9.40 11.64
CA CYS A 7 -9.28 -8.17 12.12
C CYS A 7 -9.82 -8.39 13.54
N VAL A 8 -9.25 -7.71 14.54
CA VAL A 8 -9.72 -7.79 15.94
C VAL A 8 -10.46 -6.51 16.30
N ILE A 9 -11.77 -6.63 16.54
CA ILE A 9 -12.60 -5.50 16.95
C ILE A 9 -12.27 -5.09 18.40
N GLY A 10 -11.69 -3.91 18.56
CA GLY A 10 -11.36 -3.33 19.85
C GLY A 10 -12.59 -2.73 20.57
N PRO A 11 -12.44 -2.33 21.84
CA PRO A 11 -13.53 -1.76 22.65
C PRO A 11 -14.09 -0.44 22.07
N ASN A 12 -13.30 0.27 21.28
CA ASN A 12 -13.71 1.50 20.59
C ASN A 12 -14.42 1.23 19.25
N GLY A 13 -14.65 -0.03 18.90
CA GLY A 13 -15.36 -0.44 17.67
C GLY A 13 -14.48 -0.50 16.41
N TYR A 14 -13.21 -0.08 16.47
CA TYR A 14 -12.28 -0.22 15.35
C TYR A 14 -11.81 -1.66 15.15
N CYS A 15 -11.61 -2.03 13.89
CA CYS A 15 -10.90 -3.23 13.50
C CYS A 15 -9.39 -2.96 13.51
N ILE A 16 -8.66 -3.59 14.44
CA ILE A 16 -7.20 -3.53 14.48
C ILE A 16 -6.66 -4.88 14.04
N PHE A 17 -5.80 -4.86 13.03
CA PHE A 17 -5.30 -6.08 12.41
C PHE A 17 -4.21 -6.73 13.27
N THR A 18 -4.11 -8.05 13.24
CA THR A 18 -2.93 -8.75 13.74
C THR A 18 -1.74 -8.54 12.81
N GLY A 19 -0.53 -8.90 13.25
CA GLY A 19 0.71 -8.63 12.53
C GLY A 19 1.43 -7.39 13.06
N ARG A 20 2.51 -7.00 12.38
CA ARG A 20 3.37 -5.90 12.80
C ARG A 20 3.20 -4.71 11.84
N PRO A 21 3.12 -3.48 12.38
CA PRO A 21 3.27 -2.29 11.57
C PRO A 21 4.67 -2.24 10.95
N HIS A 22 4.79 -1.53 9.84
CA HIS A 22 6.08 -1.10 9.33
C HIS A 22 6.66 -0.04 10.28
N GLU A 23 7.94 -0.14 10.63
CA GLU A 23 8.58 0.82 11.53
C GLU A 23 9.01 2.10 10.81
N THR A 24 9.13 2.03 9.48
CA THR A 24 9.50 3.18 8.65
C THR A 24 8.52 3.41 7.50
N GLY A 25 8.49 4.65 7.00
CA GLY A 25 7.65 5.02 5.86
C GLY A 25 7.97 6.39 5.31
N LEU A 26 7.56 6.64 4.06
CA LEU A 26 7.69 7.94 3.43
C LEU A 26 6.70 8.94 4.02
N LYS A 27 7.18 10.11 4.41
CA LYS A 27 6.32 11.28 4.62
C LYS A 27 5.87 11.81 3.26
N GLN A 28 4.58 11.67 2.98
CA GLN A 28 4.00 12.01 1.67
C GLN A 28 4.29 13.46 1.25
N GLY A 29 4.53 13.65 -0.04
CA GLY A 29 4.89 14.95 -0.62
C GLY A 29 6.31 15.41 -0.28
N THR A 30 7.15 14.55 0.31
CA THR A 30 8.55 14.84 0.62
C THR A 30 9.45 13.67 0.20
N ASP A 31 10.76 13.85 0.33
CA ASP A 31 11.75 12.78 0.18
C ASP A 31 12.18 12.19 1.54
N GLU A 32 11.48 12.48 2.64
CA GLU A 32 11.85 12.09 3.99
C GLU A 32 11.27 10.73 4.36
N VAL A 33 12.13 9.74 4.63
CA VAL A 33 11.73 8.50 5.31
C VAL A 33 11.83 8.72 6.81
N LEU A 34 10.74 8.43 7.52
CA LEU A 34 10.62 8.63 8.97
C LEU A 34 10.44 7.29 9.69
N ASP A 35 10.79 7.28 10.97
CA ASP A 35 10.31 6.27 11.92
C ASP A 35 8.86 6.54 12.35
N ARG A 36 8.27 5.63 13.14
CA ARG A 36 6.90 5.76 13.68
C ARG A 36 6.69 6.96 14.61
N ASP A 37 7.74 7.49 15.22
CA ASP A 37 7.68 8.67 16.09
C ASP A 37 7.81 9.98 15.29
N GLY A 38 7.97 9.89 13.96
CA GLY A 38 8.14 11.03 13.06
C GLY A 38 9.58 11.54 12.98
N GLY A 39 10.55 10.78 13.50
CA GLY A 39 11.97 11.07 13.41
C GLY A 39 12.50 10.81 12.00
N PHE A 40 13.18 11.79 11.41
CA PHE A 40 13.86 11.62 10.12
C PHE A 40 14.98 10.57 10.22
N LEU A 41 15.01 9.66 9.25
CA LEU A 41 16.04 8.63 9.15
C LEU A 41 16.97 8.88 7.95
N TYR A 42 16.43 8.90 6.74
CA TYR A 42 17.19 9.03 5.48
C TYR A 42 16.28 9.49 4.33
N SER A 43 16.86 9.76 3.15
CA SER A 43 16.08 10.10 1.96
C SER A 43 15.43 8.87 1.33
N VAL A 44 14.27 9.03 0.69
CA VAL A 44 13.64 7.98 -0.13
C VAL A 44 14.53 7.51 -1.29
N ASN A 45 15.46 8.35 -1.74
CA ASN A 45 16.45 8.02 -2.77
C ASN A 45 17.59 7.12 -2.22
N GLU A 46 17.63 6.91 -0.92
CA GLU A 46 18.55 6.03 -0.18
C GLU A 46 17.78 4.91 0.52
N ALA A 47 16.51 4.70 0.18
CA ALA A 47 15.63 3.73 0.82
C ALA A 47 15.39 2.51 -0.07
N VAL A 48 15.58 1.31 0.48
CA VAL A 48 15.17 0.07 -0.18
C VAL A 48 14.25 -0.71 0.74
N ALA A 49 13.19 -1.28 0.18
CA ALA A 49 12.33 -2.20 0.91
C ALA A 49 13.07 -3.53 1.12
N ALA A 50 13.06 -4.03 2.34
CA ALA A 50 13.71 -5.26 2.75
C ALA A 50 12.74 -6.11 3.58
N SER A 51 12.89 -7.42 3.50
CA SER A 51 12.13 -8.35 4.33
C SER A 51 12.60 -8.35 5.78
N SER A 52 11.84 -9.02 6.65
CA SER A 52 12.20 -9.17 8.07
C SER A 52 13.57 -9.82 8.37
N SER A 53 14.19 -10.49 7.40
CA SER A 53 15.56 -11.02 7.51
C SER A 53 16.65 -10.01 7.11
N GLY A 54 16.26 -8.82 6.64
CA GLY A 54 17.15 -7.80 6.09
C GLY A 54 17.52 -8.01 4.62
N GLU A 55 16.89 -8.97 3.93
CA GLU A 55 17.10 -9.17 2.49
C GLU A 55 16.30 -8.13 1.70
N ILE A 56 16.99 -7.40 0.81
CA ILE A 56 16.36 -6.43 -0.11
C ILE A 56 15.32 -7.16 -0.97
N LEU A 57 14.11 -6.61 -1.00
CA LEU A 57 13.02 -7.15 -1.80
C LEU A 57 13.34 -6.99 -3.28
N LYS A 58 13.17 -8.07 -4.03
CA LYS A 58 13.22 -8.01 -5.49
C LYS A 58 11.94 -7.38 -5.99
N ALA A 59 12.06 -6.51 -6.99
CA ALA A 59 10.94 -5.85 -7.62
C ALA A 59 9.95 -6.88 -8.20
N THR A 60 8.68 -6.80 -7.79
CA THR A 60 7.66 -7.85 -8.04
C THR A 60 6.25 -7.28 -7.91
N GLY A 61 5.26 -7.97 -8.49
CA GLY A 61 3.82 -7.73 -8.29
C GLY A 61 3.25 -8.37 -7.03
N ARG A 62 4.08 -8.63 -6.01
CA ARG A 62 3.61 -9.10 -4.70
C ARG A 62 3.39 -7.91 -3.78
N PRO A 63 2.28 -7.87 -3.02
CA PRO A 63 2.04 -6.81 -2.07
C PRO A 63 3.04 -6.86 -0.91
N ALA A 64 3.16 -5.74 -0.21
CA ALA A 64 3.93 -5.62 1.03
C ALA A 64 3.51 -6.68 2.05
N PHE A 65 4.50 -7.27 2.73
CA PHE A 65 4.31 -8.37 3.66
C PHE A 65 4.66 -7.99 5.11
N ASP A 66 4.19 -8.82 6.06
CA ASP A 66 4.42 -8.62 7.49
C ASP A 66 5.91 -8.68 7.81
N GLY A 67 6.41 -7.59 8.40
CA GLY A 67 7.82 -7.44 8.74
C GLY A 67 8.70 -7.02 7.56
N ASP A 68 8.15 -6.72 6.39
CA ASP A 68 8.88 -5.89 5.41
C ASP A 68 9.06 -4.48 6.00
N ASP A 69 10.17 -3.82 5.71
CA ASP A 69 10.43 -2.45 6.16
C ASP A 69 11.40 -1.74 5.19
N LEU A 70 11.61 -0.44 5.36
CA LEU A 70 12.66 0.27 4.62
C LEU A 70 13.98 0.18 5.38
N MET A 71 15.06 0.08 4.62
CA MET A 71 16.42 0.24 5.13
C MET A 71 17.20 1.23 4.28
N GLU A 72 18.15 1.89 4.92
CA GLU A 72 19.11 2.75 4.24
C GLU A 72 20.06 1.90 3.39
N SER A 73 20.05 2.11 2.08
CA SER A 73 20.97 1.47 1.14
C SER A 73 21.13 2.32 -0.11
N SER A 74 22.32 2.27 -0.70
CA SER A 74 22.52 2.85 -2.03
C SER A 74 21.62 2.16 -3.06
N GLN A 75 21.00 2.97 -3.91
CA GLN A 75 20.27 2.54 -5.10
C GLN A 75 21.14 2.61 -6.36
N ASP A 76 22.46 2.78 -6.22
CA ASP A 76 23.38 2.80 -7.36
C ASP A 76 23.38 1.46 -8.09
N GLY A 77 23.24 1.52 -9.40
CA GLY A 77 23.14 0.33 -10.25
C GLY A 77 21.73 -0.28 -10.34
N MET A 78 20.75 0.23 -9.59
CA MET A 78 19.34 -0.09 -9.81
C MET A 78 18.83 0.61 -11.07
N THR A 79 17.96 -0.10 -11.79
CA THR A 79 17.13 0.43 -12.88
C THR A 79 16.09 1.41 -12.34
N ASP A 80 15.51 2.24 -13.21
CA ASP A 80 14.46 3.18 -12.80
C ASP A 80 13.20 2.45 -12.29
N ASP A 81 12.88 1.27 -12.83
CA ASP A 81 11.77 0.45 -12.36
C ASP A 81 11.99 -0.12 -10.95
N GLU A 82 13.22 -0.53 -10.63
CA GLU A 82 13.57 -1.02 -9.28
C GLU A 82 13.51 0.11 -8.25
N LYS A 83 13.98 1.31 -8.61
CA LYS A 83 13.86 2.50 -7.76
C LYS A 83 12.40 2.88 -7.55
N ALA A 84 11.60 2.87 -8.61
CA ALA A 84 10.18 3.13 -8.55
C ALA A 84 9.47 2.09 -7.65
N PHE A 85 9.82 0.82 -7.76
CA PHE A 85 9.30 -0.24 -6.89
C PHE A 85 9.56 0.05 -5.40
N HIS A 86 10.80 0.40 -5.03
CA HIS A 86 11.13 0.72 -3.64
C HIS A 86 10.42 1.99 -3.16
N LYS A 87 10.29 3.02 -4.02
CA LYS A 87 9.51 4.22 -3.69
C LYS A 87 8.03 3.91 -3.49
N VAL A 88 7.44 3.00 -4.29
CA VAL A 88 6.05 2.55 -4.07
C VAL A 88 5.89 1.85 -2.72
N MET A 89 6.84 1.00 -2.32
CA MET A 89 6.79 0.39 -0.99
C MET A 89 6.86 1.45 0.12
N ALA A 90 7.73 2.44 -0.03
CA ALA A 90 7.84 3.54 0.92
C ALA A 90 6.54 4.38 1.03
N ILE A 91 5.79 4.53 -0.07
CA ILE A 91 4.47 5.18 -0.07
C ILE A 91 3.40 4.28 0.56
N MET A 92 3.38 3.00 0.24
CA MET A 92 2.31 2.09 0.65
C MET A 92 2.39 1.64 2.12
N PHE A 93 3.58 1.57 2.72
CA PHE A 93 3.75 1.20 4.13
C PHE A 93 2.98 2.11 5.11
N PRO A 94 3.08 3.45 5.06
CA PRO A 94 2.31 4.30 5.95
C PRO A 94 0.79 4.26 5.67
N ILE A 95 0.37 4.09 4.40
CA ILE A 95 -1.05 3.89 4.06
C ILE A 95 -1.60 2.60 4.70
N ARG A 96 -0.82 1.51 4.61
CA ARG A 96 -1.13 0.24 5.26
C ARG A 96 -1.24 0.40 6.77
N ASN A 97 -0.25 1.05 7.40
CA ASN A 97 -0.26 1.30 8.83
C ASN A 97 -1.50 2.09 9.28
N ALA A 98 -1.86 3.15 8.54
CA ALA A 98 -3.02 3.97 8.82
C ALA A 98 -4.33 3.18 8.82
N LEU A 99 -4.52 2.27 7.86
CA LEU A 99 -5.74 1.46 7.79
C LEU A 99 -5.75 0.30 8.80
N MET A 100 -4.60 -0.33 9.04
CA MET A 100 -4.53 -1.59 9.79
C MET A 100 -4.32 -1.40 11.29
N TYR A 101 -3.60 -0.35 11.70
CA TYR A 101 -3.11 -0.20 13.07
C TYR A 101 -3.48 1.15 13.68
N ASP A 102 -3.38 2.22 12.89
CA ASP A 102 -3.43 3.60 13.41
C ASP A 102 -4.79 4.29 13.18
N ILE A 103 -5.77 3.56 12.64
CA ILE A 103 -7.06 4.11 12.19
C ILE A 103 -7.82 4.90 13.25
N ALA A 104 -7.63 4.58 14.53
CA ALA A 104 -8.28 5.29 15.62
C ALA A 104 -7.87 6.77 15.71
N THR A 105 -6.62 7.09 15.36
CA THR A 105 -6.04 8.44 15.51
C THR A 105 -5.94 9.19 14.20
N VAL A 106 -5.80 8.50 13.07
CA VAL A 106 -5.66 9.13 11.73
C VAL A 106 -6.86 10.02 11.42
N THR A 107 -6.63 11.30 11.17
CA THR A 107 -7.64 12.27 10.76
C THR A 107 -7.89 12.23 9.26
N GLN A 108 -8.97 12.88 8.80
CA GLN A 108 -9.26 12.99 7.37
C GLN A 108 -8.13 13.71 6.60
N SER A 109 -7.57 14.78 7.17
CA SER A 109 -6.47 15.53 6.55
C SER A 109 -5.20 14.69 6.43
N GLU A 110 -4.83 13.96 7.50
CA GLU A 110 -3.69 13.05 7.45
C GLU A 110 -3.91 11.92 6.44
N TRP A 111 -5.14 11.38 6.36
CA TRP A 111 -5.49 10.39 5.34
C TRP A 111 -5.37 10.94 3.93
N ASP A 112 -5.88 12.14 3.66
CA ASP A 112 -5.82 12.78 2.35
C ASP A 112 -4.37 13.05 1.91
N GLU A 113 -3.52 13.46 2.85
CA GLU A 113 -2.07 13.57 2.63
C GLU A 113 -1.43 12.20 2.34
N LEU A 114 -1.76 11.18 3.14
CA LEU A 114 -1.23 9.82 3.00
C LEU A 114 -1.51 9.21 1.62
N VAL A 115 -2.67 9.51 1.03
CA VAL A 115 -3.08 8.94 -0.26
C VAL A 115 -2.90 9.90 -1.44
N ASN A 116 -2.14 10.98 -1.29
CA ASN A 116 -1.99 12.00 -2.32
C ASN A 116 -1.38 11.42 -3.62
N ASP A 117 -0.33 10.61 -3.53
CA ASP A 117 0.28 9.94 -4.69
C ASP A 117 -0.71 9.02 -5.44
N LEU A 118 -1.65 8.41 -4.72
CA LEU A 118 -2.73 7.63 -5.32
C LEU A 118 -3.78 8.55 -5.97
N ALA A 119 -4.08 9.69 -5.35
CA ALA A 119 -5.07 10.66 -5.82
C ALA A 119 -4.63 11.35 -7.12
N GLU A 120 -3.36 11.78 -7.21
CA GLU A 120 -2.76 12.38 -8.41
C GLU A 120 -2.89 11.48 -9.64
N ARG A 121 -2.95 10.17 -9.42
CA ARG A 121 -3.01 9.14 -10.46
C ARG A 121 -4.39 8.53 -10.65
N ALA A 122 -5.41 9.08 -9.98
CA ALA A 122 -6.76 8.55 -9.99
C ALA A 122 -6.85 7.05 -9.58
N ILE A 123 -5.94 6.58 -8.73
CA ILE A 123 -5.89 5.17 -8.28
C ILE A 123 -6.93 4.96 -7.19
N LYS A 124 -7.94 4.12 -7.45
CA LYS A 124 -9.00 3.77 -6.48
C LYS A 124 -9.86 4.99 -6.08
N GLU A 125 -10.33 5.79 -7.03
CA GLU A 125 -11.17 6.98 -6.72
C GLU A 125 -12.58 6.66 -6.22
N THR A 126 -13.19 5.62 -6.76
CA THR A 126 -14.62 5.33 -6.54
C THR A 126 -14.82 4.17 -5.59
N THR A 127 -15.99 4.14 -4.95
CA THR A 127 -16.45 3.03 -4.12
C THR A 127 -17.78 2.55 -4.68
N TYR A 128 -17.97 1.24 -4.74
CA TYR A 128 -19.22 0.62 -5.13
C TYR A 128 -19.48 -0.58 -4.20
N THR A 129 -20.63 -0.57 -3.53
CA THR A 129 -20.98 -1.58 -2.51
C THR A 129 -22.40 -2.16 -2.68
N ASP A 130 -23.04 -1.86 -3.82
CA ASP A 130 -24.39 -2.34 -4.15
C ASP A 130 -24.38 -3.65 -4.96
N GLY A 131 -23.21 -4.29 -5.08
CA GLY A 131 -23.02 -5.54 -5.80
C GLY A 131 -23.69 -6.72 -5.10
N VAL A 132 -24.12 -7.69 -5.89
CA VAL A 132 -24.85 -8.88 -5.40
C VAL A 132 -23.93 -9.82 -4.63
N THR A 133 -22.66 -9.89 -5.03
CA THR A 133 -21.64 -10.72 -4.38
C THR A 133 -20.52 -9.84 -3.80
N PRO A 134 -19.78 -10.31 -2.78
CA PRO A 134 -18.63 -9.57 -2.24
C PRO A 134 -17.60 -9.16 -3.29
N ARG A 135 -17.42 -9.97 -4.35
CA ARG A 135 -16.48 -9.68 -5.45
C ARG A 135 -16.89 -8.46 -6.28
N ASP A 136 -18.20 -8.23 -6.41
CA ASP A 136 -18.76 -7.11 -7.16
C ASP A 136 -18.57 -5.77 -6.43
N ASN A 137 -18.26 -5.81 -5.13
CA ASN A 137 -18.03 -4.65 -4.30
C ASN A 137 -16.55 -4.28 -4.30
N TYR A 138 -16.26 -2.98 -4.26
CA TYR A 138 -14.91 -2.47 -4.10
C TYR A 138 -14.92 -1.12 -3.40
N TYR A 139 -13.86 -0.89 -2.62
CA TYR A 139 -13.65 0.38 -1.94
C TYR A 139 -12.59 1.22 -2.65
N GLY A 140 -12.86 2.51 -2.77
CA GLY A 140 -11.89 3.53 -3.15
C GLY A 140 -11.21 4.13 -1.93
N ARG A 141 -10.30 5.09 -2.13
CA ARG A 141 -9.50 5.73 -1.06
C ARG A 141 -10.38 6.25 0.09
N GLN A 142 -11.42 7.01 -0.23
CA GLN A 142 -12.30 7.55 0.81
C GLN A 142 -13.26 6.50 1.39
N GLY A 143 -13.69 5.54 0.57
CA GLY A 143 -14.57 4.47 1.02
C GLY A 143 -13.90 3.53 2.00
N VAL A 144 -12.65 3.10 1.74
CA VAL A 144 -11.91 2.20 2.64
C VAL A 144 -11.60 2.88 3.96
N PHE A 145 -11.27 4.18 3.93
CA PHE A 145 -11.06 4.95 5.15
C PHE A 145 -12.34 5.07 5.98
N GLY A 146 -13.47 5.38 5.33
CA GLY A 146 -14.79 5.39 5.98
C GLY A 146 -15.16 4.03 6.58
N LEU A 147 -14.91 2.94 5.84
CA LEU A 147 -15.11 1.58 6.31
C LEU A 147 -14.24 1.27 7.55
N ALA A 148 -12.95 1.61 7.51
CA ALA A 148 -12.03 1.35 8.61
C ALA A 148 -12.34 2.21 9.84
N LYS A 149 -12.82 3.46 9.64
CA LYS A 149 -13.28 4.34 10.72
C LYS A 149 -14.56 3.86 11.39
N ASN A 150 -15.44 3.19 10.66
CA ASN A 150 -16.69 2.66 11.19
C ASN A 150 -17.00 1.28 10.58
N PRO A 151 -16.35 0.21 11.07
CA PRO A 151 -16.58 -1.13 10.55
C PRO A 151 -17.91 -1.73 11.01
N GLU A 152 -18.64 -1.07 11.92
CA GLU A 152 -19.92 -1.55 12.48
C GLU A 152 -19.82 -2.96 13.10
N GLY A 153 -18.65 -3.29 13.66
CA GLY A 153 -18.36 -4.61 14.22
C GLY A 153 -18.18 -5.74 13.20
N LYS A 154 -18.07 -5.40 11.91
CA LYS A 154 -17.77 -6.35 10.83
C LYS A 154 -16.27 -6.59 10.73
N ASP A 155 -15.91 -7.81 10.38
CA ASP A 155 -14.57 -8.11 9.89
C ASP A 155 -14.41 -7.46 8.51
N ILE A 156 -13.47 -6.52 8.40
CA ILE A 156 -13.17 -5.76 7.18
C ILE A 156 -11.85 -6.19 6.54
N HIS A 157 -11.31 -7.34 6.95
CA HIS A 157 -10.01 -7.83 6.51
C HIS A 157 -9.91 -7.85 4.99
N HIS A 158 -10.87 -8.48 4.31
CA HIS A 158 -10.80 -8.68 2.88
C HIS A 158 -10.87 -7.36 2.12
N GLU A 159 -11.71 -6.42 2.56
CA GLU A 159 -11.90 -5.12 1.95
C GLU A 159 -10.64 -4.26 2.05
N VAL A 160 -9.99 -4.23 3.22
CA VAL A 160 -8.76 -3.46 3.44
C VAL A 160 -7.59 -4.08 2.69
N MET A 161 -7.40 -5.41 2.78
CA MET A 161 -6.30 -6.11 2.12
C MET A 161 -6.41 -5.97 0.60
N ARG A 162 -7.61 -6.14 0.05
CA ARG A 162 -7.86 -5.95 -1.39
C ARG A 162 -7.56 -4.51 -1.82
N PHE A 163 -7.97 -3.51 -1.05
CA PHE A 163 -7.65 -2.12 -1.37
C PHE A 163 -6.14 -1.88 -1.40
N LEU A 164 -5.40 -2.35 -0.39
CA LEU A 164 -3.96 -2.14 -0.28
C LEU A 164 -3.19 -2.84 -1.42
N GLU A 165 -3.59 -4.06 -1.76
CA GLU A 165 -3.01 -4.80 -2.87
C GLU A 165 -3.26 -4.10 -4.21
N GLU A 166 -4.53 -3.79 -4.53
CA GLU A 166 -4.88 -3.14 -5.79
C GLU A 166 -4.24 -1.74 -5.88
N ALA A 167 -4.24 -0.94 -4.80
CA ALA A 167 -3.65 0.39 -4.80
C ALA A 167 -2.15 0.36 -5.06
N GLY A 168 -1.41 -0.55 -4.40
CA GLY A 168 0.04 -0.69 -4.59
C GLY A 168 0.38 -1.16 -6.01
N LEU A 169 -0.36 -2.14 -6.54
CA LEU A 169 -0.16 -2.64 -7.90
C LEU A 169 -0.47 -1.59 -8.95
N TYR A 170 -1.58 -0.86 -8.80
CA TYR A 170 -1.95 0.18 -9.75
C TYR A 170 -0.95 1.33 -9.72
N LEU A 171 -0.39 1.65 -8.55
CA LEU A 171 0.69 2.63 -8.45
C LEU A 171 1.94 2.15 -9.19
N LEU A 172 2.37 0.90 -9.00
CA LEU A 172 3.47 0.30 -9.77
C LEU A 172 3.20 0.42 -11.27
N CYS A 173 2.02 0.01 -11.74
CA CYS A 173 1.65 0.12 -13.15
C CYS A 173 1.75 1.56 -13.70
N HIS A 174 1.51 2.59 -12.87
CA HIS A 174 1.68 3.98 -13.30
C HIS A 174 3.14 4.43 -13.40
N VAL A 175 3.99 3.97 -12.49
CA VAL A 175 5.34 4.53 -12.29
C VAL A 175 6.47 3.69 -12.86
N THR A 176 6.17 2.48 -13.35
CA THR A 176 7.14 1.59 -14.02
C THR A 176 6.90 1.50 -15.52
N SER A 177 7.89 0.94 -16.24
CA SER A 177 7.85 0.66 -17.67
C SER A 177 6.77 -0.36 -18.05
N ASP A 178 6.45 -0.44 -19.35
CA ASP A 178 5.54 -1.47 -19.86
C ASP A 178 6.19 -2.86 -19.83
N GLU A 179 7.51 -2.94 -19.97
CA GLU A 179 8.27 -4.16 -19.77
C GLU A 179 8.15 -4.67 -18.33
N PHE A 180 8.17 -3.77 -17.35
CA PHE A 180 7.99 -4.13 -15.95
C PHE A 180 6.56 -4.58 -15.63
N ASN A 181 5.54 -4.12 -16.36
CA ASN A 181 4.17 -4.62 -16.20
C ASN A 181 4.10 -6.15 -16.43
N GLN A 182 4.94 -6.71 -17.31
CA GLN A 182 5.00 -8.15 -17.49
C GLN A 182 5.55 -8.86 -16.24
N ILE A 183 6.52 -8.27 -15.54
CA ILE A 183 7.01 -8.77 -14.24
C ILE A 183 5.88 -8.73 -13.20
N LEU A 184 5.10 -7.64 -13.16
CA LEU A 184 3.95 -7.53 -12.26
C LEU A 184 2.95 -8.65 -12.51
N LYS A 185 2.56 -8.88 -13.77
CA LYS A 185 1.67 -9.97 -14.19
C LYS A 185 2.22 -11.35 -13.84
N ASP A 186 3.47 -11.63 -14.20
CA ASP A 186 4.09 -12.95 -14.03
C ASP A 186 4.30 -13.33 -12.56
N THR A 187 4.38 -12.33 -11.68
CA THR A 187 4.63 -12.53 -10.25
C THR A 187 3.42 -12.26 -9.35
N HIS A 188 2.29 -11.83 -9.93
CA HIS A 188 1.05 -11.60 -9.21
C HIS A 188 0.45 -12.92 -8.69
N PRO A 189 0.17 -13.05 -7.38
CA PRO A 189 -0.27 -14.32 -6.80
C PRO A 189 -1.58 -14.89 -7.38
N GLU A 190 -2.50 -14.05 -7.83
CA GLU A 190 -3.78 -14.49 -8.39
C GLU A 190 -3.70 -14.82 -9.89
N GLY A 191 -2.57 -14.52 -10.54
CA GLY A 191 -2.30 -14.87 -11.93
C GLY A 191 -3.12 -14.09 -12.96
N HIS A 192 -3.65 -12.92 -12.58
CA HIS A 192 -4.25 -11.97 -13.52
C HIS A 192 -3.30 -10.81 -13.82
N ASP A 193 -3.69 -9.93 -14.75
CA ASP A 193 -2.90 -8.78 -15.16
C ASP A 193 -3.38 -7.53 -14.42
N PRO A 194 -2.67 -7.09 -13.35
CA PRO A 194 -3.14 -5.97 -12.55
C PRO A 194 -3.14 -4.66 -13.34
N CYS A 195 -2.27 -4.50 -14.35
CA CYS A 195 -2.21 -3.27 -15.13
C CYS A 195 -3.33 -3.20 -16.18
N GLU A 196 -3.76 -4.35 -16.72
CA GLU A 196 -4.98 -4.43 -17.53
C GLU A 196 -6.22 -4.12 -16.69
N ASP A 197 -6.31 -4.66 -15.48
CA ASP A 197 -7.43 -4.44 -14.56
C ASP A 197 -7.52 -3.00 -14.06
N ALA A 198 -6.37 -2.35 -13.87
CA ALA A 198 -6.28 -0.93 -13.53
C ALA A 198 -6.86 -0.02 -14.62
N ARG A 199 -6.95 -0.51 -15.87
CA ARG A 199 -7.43 0.24 -17.05
C ARG A 199 -6.70 1.58 -17.22
N ILE A 200 -5.39 1.59 -16.97
CA ILE A 200 -4.56 2.79 -17.07
C ILE A 200 -4.38 3.15 -18.55
N ILE A 201 -4.97 4.27 -18.95
CA ILE A 201 -4.86 4.79 -20.32
C ILE A 201 -3.56 5.59 -20.49
N THR A 202 -3.18 6.34 -19.45
CA THR A 202 -1.99 7.20 -19.44
C THR A 202 -1.25 7.00 -18.13
N LYS A 203 0.00 6.56 -18.21
CA LYS A 203 0.91 6.47 -17.06
C LYS A 203 1.34 7.85 -16.60
N ILE A 204 1.52 8.01 -15.29
CA ILE A 204 1.98 9.26 -14.66
C ILE A 204 3.17 8.86 -13.79
N PRO A 205 4.42 9.11 -14.24
CA PRO A 205 5.62 8.73 -13.50
C PRO A 205 5.78 9.57 -12.22
N PHE A 206 6.85 9.32 -11.46
CA PHE A 206 7.27 10.19 -10.36
C PHE A 206 7.89 11.50 -10.85
#